data_AF-A0A6C0EW29-F1
#
_entry.id   AF-A0A6C0EW29-F1
#
_cell.length_a   1.000
_cell.length_b   1.000
_cell.length_c   1.000
_cell.angle_alpha   90.00
_cell.angle_beta   90.00
_cell.angle_gamma   90.00
#
_symmetry.space_group_name_H-M   'P 1'
#
loop_
_entity.id
_entity.type
_entity.pdbx_description
1 polymer ?
#
loop_
_entity_poly.entity_id
_entity_poly.type
_entity_poly.pdbx_seq_one_letter_code
_entity_poly.pdbx_strand_id
1 'polypeptide(L)'
;MSESVNTSLTCTSAKVWAFYKEHPEIDFEKMNIMFTDIIASIMQTTNPVNNSNITSQIMNGIANIQAQLTNQQSEYGKLLFLKLTEFKKEYIDDLKMILSSNIADKIAPLIKESNGSILDKTHLLLTELVPKNNENLSRQINENIRSFCSSITDEISKTSKTDGEPLSQASLDSFIKNIDNKFSNVIDSTRKMVDSNKDATLSQFSSISSSQLALQSEVKDVLKRMENSSSKGKMSENIVLNILRGLFPSAEVEYVGSQKESGDIMIHRKDRQRILVENKCYESRQVTSDQVKKFIHDVDIQNCSGLFLSQEGGIVNKDNFEINIHNRNVLLYIHNVNYDPEIIKIAIDIIDSFKTKLDEITLTDDYPISKDTLEEINKEYQVFVEQKLNQLKMVKEFSQKMIKNIEDLQLPCLEKMLSSRFGYITSGKFICEKCNFIGKNPLALSVHKRTCDKSISNLQEISTPSIASPINIMLQSSTQPTVPPVQPQKVMKTVTKTVIQTSPSPTSLTSSSAK
;
A
#
# COMPACT_ATOMS: atom_id res chain seq x y z
N MET A 1 3.26 35.60 -19.20
CA MET A 1 4.00 36.07 -18.02
C MET A 1 3.62 35.14 -16.88
N SER A 2 4.44 34.13 -16.62
CA SER A 2 4.23 33.16 -15.53
C SER A 2 4.81 33.75 -14.25
N GLU A 3 3.98 33.98 -13.25
CA GLU A 3 4.43 34.34 -11.90
C GLU A 3 5.41 33.27 -11.41
N SER A 4 6.65 33.67 -11.16
CA SER A 4 7.66 32.80 -10.55
C SER A 4 7.27 32.59 -9.08
N VAL A 5 6.50 31.53 -8.81
CA VAL A 5 6.24 31.08 -7.46
C VAL A 5 7.57 30.63 -6.87
N ASN A 6 8.07 31.35 -5.86
CA ASN A 6 9.26 30.92 -5.12
C ASN A 6 8.90 29.68 -4.29
N THR A 7 9.20 28.50 -4.84
CA THR A 7 9.03 27.21 -4.16
C THR A 7 10.36 26.78 -3.54
N SER A 8 10.41 26.67 -2.21
CA SER A 8 11.58 26.13 -1.50
C SER A 8 11.34 24.66 -1.13
N LEU A 9 12.17 23.76 -1.66
CA LEU A 9 12.21 22.37 -1.20
C LEU A 9 13.32 22.23 -0.15
N THR A 10 13.00 21.63 1.00
CA THR A 10 14.00 21.36 2.05
C THR A 10 14.23 19.85 2.16
N CYS A 11 15.49 19.43 2.15
CA CYS A 11 15.89 18.04 2.31
C CYS A 11 16.61 17.87 3.64
N THR A 12 16.02 17.11 4.56
CA THR A 12 16.55 16.88 5.92
C THR A 12 17.44 15.64 6.02
N SER A 13 17.63 14.90 4.92
CA SER A 13 18.42 13.67 4.92
C SER A 13 19.92 13.96 5.01
N ALA A 14 20.53 13.60 6.13
CA ALA A 14 21.97 13.71 6.35
C ALA A 14 22.78 12.94 5.30
N LYS A 15 22.25 11.82 4.79
CA LYS A 15 22.89 11.03 3.72
C LYS A 15 22.90 11.76 2.39
N VAL A 16 21.77 12.39 2.03
CA VAL A 16 21.67 13.18 0.79
C VAL A 16 22.58 14.40 0.89
N TRP A 17 22.57 15.09 2.03
CA TRP A 17 23.45 16.21 2.26
C TRP A 17 24.94 15.82 2.17
N ALA A 18 25.33 14.69 2.79
CA ALA A 18 26.70 14.19 2.71
C ALA A 18 27.12 13.88 1.26
N PHE A 19 26.24 13.24 0.49
CA PHE A 19 26.48 12.91 -0.92
C PHE A 19 26.75 14.16 -1.77
N TYR A 20 25.89 15.19 -1.69
CA TYR A 20 26.08 16.42 -2.47
C TYR A 20 27.23 17.29 -1.95
N LYS A 21 27.62 17.11 -0.68
CA LYS A 21 28.82 17.74 -0.12
C LYS A 21 30.12 17.08 -0.60
N GLU A 22 30.11 15.75 -0.76
CA GLU A 22 31.25 14.98 -1.30
C GLU A 22 31.38 15.11 -2.82
N HIS A 23 30.30 15.47 -3.51
CA HIS A 23 30.24 15.65 -4.97
C HIS A 23 29.76 17.06 -5.38
N PRO A 24 30.58 18.12 -5.22
CA PRO A 24 30.19 19.51 -5.55
C PRO A 24 29.88 19.75 -7.03
N GLU A 25 30.36 18.86 -7.90
CA GLU A 25 30.08 18.88 -9.35
C GLU A 25 28.62 18.56 -9.69
N ILE A 26 27.87 17.97 -8.76
CA ILE A 26 26.46 17.62 -8.94
C ILE A 26 25.58 18.65 -8.24
N ASP A 27 24.85 19.44 -9.02
CA ASP A 27 23.90 20.41 -8.49
C ASP A 27 22.61 19.73 -8.02
N PHE A 28 22.26 19.93 -6.74
CA PHE A 28 21.09 19.31 -6.10
C PHE A 28 19.79 19.61 -6.85
N GLU A 29 19.58 20.86 -7.27
CA GLU A 29 18.34 21.27 -7.90
C GLU A 29 18.24 20.72 -9.32
N LYS A 30 19.32 20.82 -10.11
CA LYS A 30 19.37 20.22 -11.46
C LYS A 30 19.21 18.71 -11.43
N MET A 31 19.81 18.03 -10.46
CA MET A 31 19.68 16.57 -10.33
C MET A 31 18.24 16.17 -9.97
N ASN A 32 17.60 16.91 -9.05
CA ASN A 32 16.19 16.64 -8.72
C ASN A 32 15.24 17.02 -9.85
N ILE A 33 15.50 18.08 -10.62
CA ILE A 33 14.74 18.40 -11.83
C ILE A 33 14.89 17.26 -12.84
N MET A 34 16.12 16.79 -13.10
CA MET A 34 16.37 15.67 -14.01
C MET A 34 15.66 14.38 -13.55
N PHE A 35 15.70 14.06 -12.25
CA PHE A 35 14.96 12.92 -11.71
C PHE A 35 13.44 13.12 -11.77
N THR A 36 12.96 14.34 -11.57
CA THR A 36 11.54 14.67 -11.70
C THR A 36 11.08 14.52 -13.14
N ASP A 37 11.87 14.94 -14.12
CA ASP A 37 11.58 14.77 -15.55
C ASP A 37 11.64 13.29 -15.95
N ILE A 38 12.59 12.52 -15.43
CA ILE A 38 12.68 11.08 -15.63
C ILE A 38 11.44 10.39 -15.04
N ILE A 39 11.07 10.70 -13.80
CA ILE A 39 9.88 10.15 -13.13
C ILE A 39 8.61 10.58 -13.86
N ALA A 40 8.49 11.84 -14.26
CA ALA A 40 7.35 12.35 -15.03
C ALA A 40 7.26 11.69 -16.40
N SER A 41 8.38 11.44 -17.07
CA SER A 41 8.44 10.69 -18.32
C SER A 41 8.03 9.22 -18.12
N ILE A 42 8.44 8.61 -17.01
CA ILE A 42 8.02 7.26 -16.59
C ILE A 42 6.52 7.24 -16.23
N MET A 43 6.01 8.30 -15.60
CA MET A 43 4.60 8.46 -15.22
C MET A 43 3.69 8.72 -16.43
N GLN A 44 4.15 9.50 -17.40
CA GLN A 44 3.45 9.73 -18.66
C GLN A 44 3.44 8.47 -19.55
N THR A 45 4.47 7.62 -19.43
CA THR A 45 4.55 6.30 -20.08
C THR A 45 3.80 5.20 -19.32
N THR A 46 3.35 5.40 -18.08
CA THR A 46 2.61 4.40 -17.27
C THR A 46 1.09 4.54 -17.34
N ASN A 47 0.54 5.52 -18.06
CA ASN A 47 -0.88 5.45 -18.41
C ASN A 47 -1.06 4.30 -19.43
N PRO A 48 -1.82 3.22 -19.14
CA PRO A 48 -1.93 2.08 -20.04
C PRO A 48 -2.52 2.44 -21.41
N VAL A 49 -3.31 3.53 -21.48
CA VAL A 49 -3.82 4.13 -22.72
C VAL A 49 -2.71 4.86 -23.51
N ASN A 50 -1.74 5.47 -22.81
CA ASN A 50 -0.64 6.20 -23.43
C ASN A 50 0.52 5.29 -23.82
N ASN A 51 0.76 4.18 -23.11
CA ASN A 51 1.82 3.23 -23.46
C ASN A 51 1.46 2.42 -24.72
N SER A 52 0.19 2.07 -24.90
CA SER A 52 -0.30 1.58 -26.20
C SER A 52 -0.24 2.65 -27.27
N ASN A 53 -0.51 3.93 -26.96
CA ASN A 53 -0.48 5.02 -27.94
C ASN A 53 0.93 5.41 -28.37
N ILE A 54 1.89 5.60 -27.46
CA ILE A 54 3.27 5.98 -27.82
C ILE A 54 3.96 4.81 -28.54
N THR A 55 3.78 3.58 -28.06
CA THR A 55 4.36 2.41 -28.70
C THR A 55 3.70 2.13 -30.04
N SER A 56 2.37 2.26 -30.17
CA SER A 56 1.71 2.17 -31.47
C SER A 56 2.10 3.32 -32.39
N GLN A 57 2.32 4.55 -31.88
CA GLN A 57 2.82 5.67 -32.67
C GLN A 57 4.25 5.43 -33.17
N ILE A 58 5.13 4.88 -32.33
CA ILE A 58 6.50 4.52 -32.72
C ILE A 58 6.47 3.36 -33.72
N MET A 59 5.69 2.30 -33.47
CA MET A 59 5.57 1.17 -34.39
C MET A 59 4.91 1.58 -35.71
N ASN A 60 3.89 2.44 -35.68
CA ASN A 60 3.29 3.03 -36.87
C ASN A 60 4.28 3.95 -37.58
N GLY A 61 5.11 4.68 -36.84
CA GLY A 61 6.20 5.50 -37.38
C GLY A 61 7.24 4.65 -38.10
N ILE A 62 7.71 3.57 -37.47
CA ILE A 62 8.65 2.61 -38.05
C ILE A 62 8.04 1.94 -39.28
N ALA A 63 6.79 1.50 -39.21
CA ALA A 63 6.07 0.89 -40.35
C ALA A 63 5.89 1.88 -41.50
N ASN A 64 5.61 3.15 -41.22
CA ASN A 64 5.48 4.20 -42.23
C ASN A 64 6.85 4.53 -42.86
N ILE A 65 7.91 4.64 -42.07
CA ILE A 65 9.28 4.81 -42.57
C ILE A 65 9.68 3.63 -43.44
N GLN A 66 9.38 2.40 -43.02
CA GLN A 66 9.63 1.18 -43.79
C GLN A 66 8.90 1.21 -45.14
N ALA A 67 7.62 1.59 -45.15
CA ALA A 67 6.84 1.70 -46.38
C ALA A 67 7.39 2.80 -47.31
N GLN A 68 7.71 3.98 -46.77
CA GLN A 68 8.30 5.09 -47.53
C GLN A 68 9.66 4.70 -48.13
N LEU A 69 10.53 4.07 -47.35
CA LEU A 69 11.86 3.68 -47.79
C LEU A 69 11.81 2.58 -48.86
N THR A 70 10.89 1.61 -48.70
CA THR A 70 10.67 0.54 -49.69
C THR A 70 10.15 1.11 -51.01
N ASN A 71 9.23 2.08 -50.94
CA ASN A 71 8.70 2.75 -52.12
C ASN A 71 9.78 3.59 -52.80
N GLN A 72 10.57 4.37 -52.05
CA GLN A 72 11.70 5.13 -52.58
C GLN A 72 12.73 4.22 -53.26
N GLN A 73 13.07 3.09 -52.63
CA GLN A 73 14.00 2.10 -53.20
C GLN A 73 13.51 1.49 -54.51
N SER A 74 12.22 1.17 -54.59
CA SER A 74 11.58 0.67 -55.81
C SER A 74 11.61 1.71 -56.94
N GLU A 75 11.29 2.97 -56.63
CA GLU A 75 11.20 4.04 -57.63
C GLU A 75 12.56 4.43 -58.21
N TYR A 76 13.60 4.64 -57.39
CA TYR A 76 14.93 4.93 -57.95
C TYR A 76 15.50 3.71 -58.67
N GLY A 77 15.21 2.47 -58.22
CA GLY A 77 15.66 1.25 -58.89
C GLY A 77 15.10 1.14 -60.31
N LYS A 78 13.81 1.41 -60.50
CA LYS A 78 13.17 1.47 -61.82
C LYS A 78 13.80 2.56 -62.70
N LEU A 79 13.97 3.76 -62.15
CA LEU A 79 14.49 4.90 -62.90
C LEU A 79 15.97 4.70 -63.31
N LEU A 80 16.77 4.14 -62.40
CA LEU A 80 18.16 3.75 -62.66
C LEU A 80 18.25 2.72 -63.79
N PHE A 81 17.41 1.68 -63.74
CA PHE A 81 17.37 0.66 -64.80
C PHE A 81 16.97 1.24 -66.16
N LEU A 82 15.95 2.12 -66.18
CA LEU A 82 15.51 2.79 -67.40
C LEU A 82 16.66 3.61 -68.01
N LYS A 83 17.35 4.42 -67.20
CA LYS A 83 18.46 5.27 -67.64
C LYS A 83 19.68 4.47 -68.09
N LEU A 84 20.04 3.38 -67.41
CA LEU A 84 21.11 2.50 -67.87
C LEU A 84 20.78 1.80 -69.20
N THR A 85 19.51 1.51 -69.45
CA THR A 85 19.06 0.97 -70.74
C THR A 85 19.15 2.02 -71.85
N GLU A 86 18.82 3.27 -71.56
CA GLU A 86 19.04 4.41 -72.47
C GLU A 86 20.53 4.59 -72.78
N PHE A 87 21.39 4.58 -71.76
CA PHE A 87 22.85 4.70 -71.94
C PHE A 87 23.43 3.55 -72.75
N LYS A 88 22.95 2.32 -72.54
CA LYS A 88 23.32 1.17 -73.37
C LYS A 88 22.99 1.44 -74.84
N LYS A 89 21.78 1.91 -75.13
CA LYS A 89 21.33 2.15 -76.50
C LYS A 89 22.19 3.23 -77.17
N GLU A 90 22.38 4.38 -76.50
CA GLU A 90 23.24 5.47 -76.97
C GLU A 90 24.67 4.95 -77.25
N TYR A 91 25.23 4.19 -76.32
CA TYR A 91 26.58 3.65 -76.46
C TYR A 91 26.74 2.70 -77.65
N ILE A 92 25.78 1.80 -77.85
CA ILE A 92 25.81 0.85 -78.96
C ILE A 92 25.66 1.58 -80.30
N ASP A 93 24.85 2.63 -80.36
CA ASP A 93 24.68 3.45 -81.56
C ASP A 93 25.95 4.29 -81.84
N ASP A 94 26.59 4.86 -80.81
CA ASP A 94 27.89 5.52 -80.91
C ASP A 94 28.97 4.56 -81.43
N LEU A 95 29.02 3.33 -80.91
CA LEU A 95 29.97 2.32 -81.37
C LEU A 95 29.76 1.95 -82.83
N LYS A 96 28.51 1.77 -83.27
CA LYS A 96 28.20 1.53 -84.70
C LYS A 96 28.68 2.70 -85.58
N MET A 97 28.51 3.93 -85.12
CA MET A 97 28.97 5.11 -85.85
C MET A 97 30.51 5.18 -85.90
N ILE A 98 31.20 4.92 -84.78
CA ILE A 98 32.67 4.93 -84.73
C ILE A 98 33.26 3.86 -85.64
N LEU A 99 32.70 2.64 -85.59
CA LEU A 99 33.18 1.49 -86.35
C LEU A 99 32.83 1.53 -87.84
N SER A 100 31.81 2.31 -88.24
CA SER A 100 31.53 2.59 -89.65
C SER A 100 32.45 3.68 -90.24
N SER A 101 33.23 4.36 -89.40
CA SER A 101 34.30 5.25 -89.88
C SER A 101 35.53 4.44 -90.27
N ASN A 102 35.94 4.52 -91.54
CA ASN A 102 37.04 3.74 -92.14
C ASN A 102 38.46 4.16 -91.69
N ILE A 103 38.61 4.75 -90.50
CA ILE A 103 39.89 5.27 -89.99
C ILE A 103 40.32 4.46 -88.76
N ALA A 104 40.97 3.31 -89.00
CA ALA A 104 41.39 2.36 -87.96
C ALA A 104 42.15 3.03 -86.80
N ASP A 105 43.05 3.97 -87.09
CA ASP A 105 43.87 4.67 -86.09
C ASP A 105 43.08 5.58 -85.13
N LYS A 106 41.84 5.95 -85.49
CA LYS A 106 40.97 6.80 -84.68
C LYS A 106 39.93 6.04 -83.86
N ILE A 107 39.76 4.74 -84.10
CA ILE A 107 38.75 3.91 -83.43
C ILE A 107 39.04 3.81 -81.92
N ALA A 108 40.28 3.48 -81.52
CA ALA A 108 40.62 3.32 -80.11
C ALA A 108 40.49 4.61 -79.26
N PRO A 109 40.93 5.80 -79.75
CA PRO A 109 40.66 7.07 -79.07
C PRO A 109 39.17 7.38 -78.90
N LEU A 110 38.36 7.20 -79.95
CA LEU A 110 36.92 7.51 -79.93
C LEU A 110 36.14 6.62 -78.95
N ILE A 111 36.48 5.33 -78.87
CA ILE A 111 35.83 4.44 -77.90
C ILE A 111 36.28 4.73 -76.47
N LYS A 112 37.54 5.18 -76.25
CA LYS A 112 37.96 5.68 -74.93
C LYS A 112 37.16 6.90 -74.49
N GLU A 113 36.88 7.81 -75.40
CA GLU A 113 36.02 8.98 -75.14
C GLU A 113 34.58 8.56 -74.81
N SER A 114 34.01 7.61 -75.57
CA SER A 114 32.68 7.06 -75.32
C SER A 114 32.58 6.32 -73.97
N ASN A 115 33.61 5.55 -73.60
CA ASN A 115 33.75 4.94 -72.27
C ASN A 115 33.79 5.99 -71.14
N GLY A 116 34.52 7.10 -71.34
CA GLY A 116 34.56 8.22 -70.41
C GLY A 116 33.18 8.86 -70.22
N SER A 117 32.47 9.10 -71.33
CA SER A 117 31.12 9.67 -71.33
C SER A 117 30.13 8.82 -70.52
N ILE A 118 30.15 7.49 -70.66
CA ILE A 118 29.29 6.61 -69.83
C ILE A 118 29.65 6.69 -68.35
N LEU A 119 30.94 6.70 -68.03
CA LEU A 119 31.37 6.77 -66.64
C LEU A 119 30.88 8.06 -65.97
N ASP A 120 31.00 9.19 -66.67
CA ASP A 120 30.55 10.49 -66.17
C ASP A 120 29.01 10.55 -66.05
N LYS A 121 28.29 10.11 -67.10
CA LYS A 121 26.83 10.01 -67.10
C LYS A 121 26.32 9.13 -65.97
N THR A 122 26.97 8.00 -65.71
CA THR A 122 26.57 7.10 -64.62
C THR A 122 26.90 7.69 -63.26
N HIS A 123 28.08 8.29 -63.10
CA HIS A 123 28.44 8.93 -61.84
C HIS A 123 27.45 10.04 -61.45
N LEU A 124 27.03 10.87 -62.42
CA LEU A 124 25.99 11.88 -62.24
C LEU A 124 24.65 11.24 -61.86
N LEU A 125 24.20 10.23 -62.62
CA LEU A 125 22.97 9.49 -62.35
C LEU A 125 22.93 8.89 -60.94
N LEU A 126 24.03 8.31 -60.47
CA LEU A 126 24.14 7.75 -59.13
C LEU A 126 24.12 8.83 -58.05
N THR A 127 24.74 9.99 -58.30
CA THR A 127 24.75 11.12 -57.36
C THR A 127 23.36 11.75 -57.23
N GLU A 128 22.57 11.76 -58.31
CA GLU A 128 21.22 12.35 -58.34
C GLU A 128 20.15 11.39 -57.81
N LEU A 129 20.26 10.08 -58.10
CA LEU A 129 19.20 9.11 -57.81
C LEU A 129 19.43 8.25 -56.58
N VAL A 130 20.69 7.93 -56.23
CA VAL A 130 20.98 7.04 -55.11
C VAL A 130 21.06 7.87 -53.82
N PRO A 131 20.25 7.56 -52.80
CA PRO A 131 20.31 8.27 -51.52
C PRO A 131 21.70 8.20 -50.89
N LYS A 132 22.15 9.29 -50.25
CA LYS A 132 23.48 9.40 -49.62
C LYS A 132 23.74 8.34 -48.53
N ASN A 133 22.70 7.72 -47.96
CA ASN A 133 22.88 6.64 -46.99
C ASN A 133 23.28 5.29 -47.64
N ASN A 134 23.27 5.19 -48.96
CA ASN A 134 23.62 3.99 -49.74
C ASN A 134 24.91 4.19 -50.56
N GLU A 135 25.92 4.89 -50.01
CA GLU A 135 27.21 5.11 -50.68
C GLU A 135 27.89 3.81 -51.13
N ASN A 136 27.76 2.73 -50.36
CA ASN A 136 28.30 1.42 -50.74
C ASN A 136 27.67 0.87 -52.02
N LEU A 137 26.36 1.03 -52.20
CA LEU A 137 25.66 0.62 -53.42
C LEU A 137 26.13 1.47 -54.61
N SER A 138 26.22 2.79 -54.43
CA SER A 138 26.74 3.70 -55.46
C SER A 138 28.17 3.32 -55.88
N ARG A 139 29.03 2.99 -54.91
CA ARG A 139 30.41 2.54 -55.17
C ARG A 139 30.45 1.24 -55.96
N GLN A 140 29.65 0.24 -55.57
CA GLN A 140 29.59 -1.05 -56.26
C GLN A 140 29.10 -0.92 -57.71
N ILE A 141 28.09 -0.08 -57.96
CA ILE A 141 27.59 0.16 -59.33
C ILE A 141 28.65 0.86 -60.18
N ASN A 142 29.33 1.88 -59.63
CA ASN A 142 30.44 2.57 -60.30
C ASN A 142 31.61 1.62 -60.61
N GLU A 143 31.97 0.73 -59.68
CA GLU A 143 33.02 -0.27 -59.89
C GLU A 143 32.64 -1.26 -61.00
N ASN A 144 31.36 -1.67 -61.07
CA ASN A 144 30.86 -2.57 -62.11
C ASN A 144 30.95 -1.95 -63.51
N ILE A 145 30.57 -0.67 -63.66
CA ILE A 145 30.68 0.05 -64.93
C ILE A 145 32.13 0.35 -65.30
N ARG A 146 32.97 0.68 -64.32
CA ARG A 146 34.41 0.86 -64.54
C ARG A 146 35.07 -0.43 -65.05
N SER A 147 34.71 -1.57 -64.46
CA SER A 147 35.16 -2.89 -64.91
C SER A 147 34.73 -3.18 -66.35
N PHE A 148 33.48 -2.85 -66.69
CA PHE A 148 32.99 -2.93 -68.06
C PHE A 148 33.82 -2.09 -69.04
N CYS A 149 34.00 -0.79 -68.78
CA CYS A 149 34.79 0.11 -69.63
C CYS A 149 36.24 -0.36 -69.82
N SER A 150 36.88 -0.87 -68.76
CA SER A 150 38.20 -1.49 -68.85
C SER A 150 38.18 -2.72 -69.75
N SER A 151 37.18 -3.60 -69.61
CA SER A 151 37.05 -4.80 -70.44
C SER A 151 36.85 -4.48 -71.93
N ILE A 152 36.14 -3.39 -72.25
CA ILE A 152 35.97 -2.92 -73.63
C ILE A 152 37.29 -2.39 -74.17
N THR A 153 38.02 -1.61 -73.37
CA THR A 153 39.35 -1.09 -73.74
C THR A 153 40.32 -2.21 -74.07
N ASP A 154 40.30 -3.30 -73.28
CA ASP A 154 41.12 -4.48 -73.53
C ASP A 154 40.70 -5.22 -74.80
N GLU A 155 39.39 -5.36 -75.08
CA GLU A 155 38.92 -5.98 -76.32
C GLU A 155 39.29 -5.19 -77.56
N ILE A 156 39.24 -3.86 -77.52
CA ILE A 156 39.67 -2.97 -78.61
C ILE A 156 41.17 -3.12 -78.89
N SER A 157 41.97 -3.23 -77.83
CA SER A 157 43.41 -3.43 -77.96
C SER A 157 43.79 -4.76 -78.61
N LYS A 158 42.87 -5.75 -78.58
CA LYS A 158 43.02 -7.05 -79.25
C LYS A 158 42.55 -6.99 -80.70
N THR A 159 41.46 -6.27 -81.00
CA THR A 159 40.94 -6.11 -82.38
C THR A 159 41.72 -5.13 -83.23
N SER A 160 42.46 -4.18 -82.63
CA SER A 160 43.29 -3.21 -83.37
C SER A 160 44.68 -3.74 -83.78
N LYS A 161 45.07 -4.96 -83.35
CA LYS A 161 46.40 -5.57 -83.61
C LYS A 161 46.43 -6.54 -84.80
N THR A 162 45.35 -6.67 -85.55
CA THR A 162 45.34 -7.44 -86.80
C THR A 162 45.78 -6.55 -87.95
N ASP A 163 47.02 -6.73 -88.38
CA ASP A 163 47.67 -5.97 -89.45
C ASP A 163 46.86 -6.01 -90.77
N GLY A 164 46.49 -4.83 -91.28
CA GLY A 164 46.31 -4.54 -92.71
C GLY A 164 45.04 -4.99 -93.44
N GLU A 165 44.20 -5.85 -92.88
CA GLU A 165 42.93 -6.26 -93.52
C GLU A 165 41.76 -5.36 -93.07
N PRO A 166 40.91 -4.86 -94.00
CA PRO A 166 39.70 -4.15 -93.63
C PRO A 166 38.83 -5.07 -92.77
N LEU A 167 38.43 -4.61 -91.59
CA LEU A 167 37.59 -5.39 -90.68
C LEU A 167 36.34 -5.88 -91.43
N SER A 168 36.17 -7.20 -91.53
CA SER A 168 34.97 -7.75 -92.14
C SER A 168 33.73 -7.30 -91.35
N GLN A 169 32.64 -6.99 -92.07
CA GLN A 169 31.38 -6.59 -91.45
C GLN A 169 30.91 -7.61 -90.39
N ALA A 170 31.14 -8.91 -90.63
CA ALA A 170 30.79 -9.97 -89.69
C ALA A 170 31.61 -9.93 -88.38
N SER A 171 32.87 -9.50 -88.44
CA SER A 171 33.73 -9.34 -87.26
C SER A 171 33.31 -8.12 -86.43
N LEU A 172 32.89 -7.03 -87.07
CA LEU A 172 32.31 -5.85 -86.42
C LEU A 172 30.97 -6.14 -85.74
N ASP A 173 30.08 -6.86 -86.42
CA ASP A 173 28.79 -7.26 -85.86
C ASP A 173 28.96 -8.19 -84.65
N SER A 174 29.96 -9.09 -84.69
CA SER A 174 30.31 -9.96 -83.56
C SER A 174 30.84 -9.16 -82.37
N PHE A 175 31.71 -8.17 -82.62
CA PHE A 175 32.23 -7.27 -81.59
C PHE A 175 31.11 -6.46 -80.93
N ILE A 176 30.24 -5.82 -81.72
CA ILE A 176 29.09 -5.05 -81.20
C ILE A 176 28.17 -5.94 -80.37
N LYS A 177 27.85 -7.16 -80.83
CA LYS A 177 27.05 -8.12 -80.05
C LYS A 177 27.70 -8.50 -78.73
N ASN A 178 29.02 -8.67 -78.70
CA ASN A 178 29.73 -8.99 -77.46
C ASN A 178 29.66 -7.83 -76.45
N ILE A 179 29.84 -6.59 -76.92
CA ILE A 179 29.69 -5.40 -76.08
C ILE A 179 28.25 -5.26 -75.57
N ASP A 180 27.26 -5.45 -76.44
CA ASP A 180 25.84 -5.39 -76.09
C ASP A 180 25.49 -6.39 -74.96
N ASN A 181 25.99 -7.62 -75.07
CA ASN A 181 25.84 -8.66 -74.05
C ASN A 181 26.52 -8.27 -72.74
N LYS A 182 27.76 -7.73 -72.79
CA LYS A 182 28.47 -7.28 -71.58
C LYS A 182 27.76 -6.12 -70.89
N PHE A 183 27.25 -5.15 -71.64
CA PHE A 183 26.48 -4.05 -71.06
C PHE A 183 25.17 -4.59 -70.45
N SER A 184 24.49 -5.51 -71.11
CA SER A 184 23.30 -6.18 -70.55
C SER A 184 23.61 -6.85 -69.20
N ASN A 185 24.75 -7.54 -69.10
CA ASN A 185 25.19 -8.14 -67.84
C ASN A 185 25.46 -7.11 -66.74
N VAL A 186 25.96 -5.91 -67.08
CA VAL A 186 26.14 -4.79 -66.14
C VAL A 186 24.79 -4.31 -65.61
N ILE A 187 23.81 -4.15 -66.51
CA ILE A 187 22.45 -3.74 -66.14
C ILE A 187 21.80 -4.79 -65.20
N ASP A 188 21.90 -6.07 -65.54
CA ASP A 188 21.34 -7.15 -64.73
C ASP A 188 22.03 -7.28 -63.38
N SER A 189 23.35 -7.12 -63.34
CA SER A 189 24.11 -7.13 -62.08
C SER A 189 23.72 -5.94 -61.21
N THR A 190 23.55 -4.75 -61.80
CA THR A 190 23.10 -3.54 -61.10
C THR A 190 21.69 -3.72 -60.53
N ARG A 191 20.77 -4.32 -61.29
CA ARG A 191 19.43 -4.66 -60.81
C ARG A 191 19.50 -5.58 -59.58
N LYS A 192 20.29 -6.67 -59.66
CA LYS A 192 20.48 -7.59 -58.52
C LYS A 192 21.08 -6.90 -57.29
N MET A 193 22.02 -5.98 -57.46
CA MET A 193 22.60 -5.21 -56.35
C MET A 193 21.55 -4.33 -55.65
N VAL A 194 20.70 -3.64 -56.44
CA VAL A 194 19.62 -2.81 -55.91
C VAL A 194 18.58 -3.66 -55.16
N ASP A 195 18.17 -4.79 -55.73
CA ASP A 195 17.21 -5.71 -55.11
C ASP A 195 17.77 -6.30 -53.79
N SER A 196 19.05 -6.71 -53.80
CA SER A 196 19.70 -7.22 -52.58
C SER A 196 19.80 -6.17 -51.48
N ASN A 197 20.06 -4.92 -51.84
CA ASN A 197 20.10 -3.81 -50.88
C ASN A 197 18.73 -3.54 -50.26
N LYS A 198 17.66 -3.66 -51.05
CA LYS A 198 16.28 -3.55 -50.57
C LYS A 198 15.96 -4.65 -49.55
N ASP A 199 16.28 -5.90 -49.84
CA ASP A 199 16.02 -7.03 -48.93
C ASP A 199 16.82 -6.91 -47.63
N ALA A 200 18.08 -6.50 -47.72
CA ALA A 200 18.92 -6.24 -46.54
C ALA A 200 18.30 -5.15 -45.65
N THR A 201 17.84 -4.05 -46.25
CA THR A 201 17.20 -2.95 -45.52
C THR A 201 15.90 -3.42 -44.84
N LEU A 202 15.08 -4.21 -45.54
CA LEU A 202 13.82 -4.74 -45.02
C LEU A 202 14.03 -5.69 -43.83
N SER A 203 15.06 -6.54 -43.90
CA SER A 203 15.40 -7.46 -42.82
C SER A 203 15.84 -6.73 -41.56
N GLN A 204 16.64 -5.66 -41.68
CA GLN A 204 17.06 -4.84 -40.54
C GLN A 204 15.86 -4.18 -39.83
N PHE A 205 14.91 -3.62 -40.59
CA PHE A 205 13.69 -3.04 -40.02
C PHE A 205 12.81 -4.07 -39.30
N SER A 206 12.74 -5.29 -39.84
CA SER A 206 11.98 -6.38 -39.23
C SER A 206 12.60 -6.82 -37.90
N SER A 207 13.93 -6.90 -37.82
CA SER A 207 14.67 -7.22 -36.58
C SER A 207 14.55 -6.13 -35.51
N ILE A 208 14.56 -4.86 -35.90
CA ILE A 208 14.33 -3.74 -34.98
C ILE A 208 12.92 -3.82 -34.39
N SER A 209 11.92 -4.08 -35.24
CA SER A 209 10.52 -4.20 -34.83
C SER A 209 10.28 -5.35 -33.85
N SER A 210 10.90 -6.52 -34.09
CA SER A 210 10.76 -7.67 -33.19
C SER A 210 11.47 -7.47 -31.84
N SER A 211 12.65 -6.86 -31.85
CA SER A 211 13.40 -6.54 -30.63
C SER A 211 12.63 -5.55 -29.75
N GLN A 212 11.98 -4.55 -30.36
CA GLN A 212 11.15 -3.58 -29.67
C GLN A 212 9.93 -4.23 -29.00
N LEU A 213 9.29 -5.19 -29.67
CA LEU A 213 8.16 -5.95 -29.11
C LEU A 213 8.58 -6.83 -27.92
N ALA A 214 9.76 -7.44 -27.98
CA ALA A 214 10.29 -8.26 -26.89
C ALA A 214 10.56 -7.40 -25.64
N LEU A 215 11.23 -6.25 -25.80
CA LEU A 215 11.46 -5.30 -24.73
C LEU A 215 10.16 -4.80 -24.11
N GLN A 216 9.13 -4.54 -24.92
CA GLN A 216 7.81 -4.16 -24.42
C GLN A 216 7.18 -5.23 -23.53
N SER A 217 7.27 -6.50 -23.93
CA SER A 217 6.74 -7.62 -23.15
C SER A 217 7.43 -7.69 -21.78
N GLU A 218 8.75 -7.55 -21.77
CA GLU A 218 9.54 -7.64 -20.54
C GLU A 218 9.27 -6.47 -19.59
N VAL A 219 9.18 -5.25 -20.12
CA VAL A 219 8.76 -4.07 -19.33
C VAL A 219 7.35 -4.24 -18.77
N LYS A 220 6.41 -4.76 -19.56
CA LYS A 220 5.04 -5.05 -19.10
C LYS A 220 5.02 -6.06 -17.95
N ASP A 221 5.86 -7.08 -18.01
CA ASP A 221 5.94 -8.10 -16.97
C ASP A 221 6.60 -7.58 -15.69
N VAL A 222 7.62 -6.72 -15.79
CA VAL A 222 8.21 -6.01 -14.64
C VAL A 222 7.16 -5.11 -13.97
N LEU A 223 6.40 -4.35 -14.75
CA LEU A 223 5.33 -3.49 -14.22
C LEU A 223 4.23 -4.28 -13.53
N LYS A 224 3.78 -5.41 -14.11
CA LYS A 224 2.82 -6.32 -13.46
C LYS A 224 3.32 -6.86 -12.12
N ARG A 225 4.62 -7.16 -12.01
CA ARG A 225 5.21 -7.60 -10.74
C ARG A 225 5.23 -6.50 -9.67
N MET A 226 5.26 -5.23 -10.09
CA MET A 226 5.15 -4.08 -9.19
C MET A 226 3.70 -3.80 -8.75
N GLU A 227 2.70 -4.21 -9.52
CA GLU A 227 1.27 -4.05 -9.16
C GLU A 227 0.76 -5.08 -8.15
N ASN A 228 1.41 -6.24 -8.01
CA ASN A 228 0.95 -7.31 -7.12
C ASN A 228 0.94 -6.87 -5.64
N SER A 229 -0.19 -7.07 -4.96
CA SER A 229 -0.36 -6.70 -3.54
C SER A 229 0.62 -7.41 -2.59
N SER A 230 1.08 -8.62 -2.94
CA SER A 230 2.06 -9.38 -2.16
C SER A 230 3.49 -8.85 -2.28
N SER A 231 3.88 -8.29 -3.43
CA SER A 231 5.19 -7.64 -3.58
C SER A 231 5.18 -6.25 -2.93
N LYS A 232 4.08 -5.51 -3.04
CA LYS A 232 3.86 -4.25 -2.29
C LYS A 232 3.95 -4.46 -0.77
N GLY A 233 3.33 -5.52 -0.25
CA GLY A 233 3.41 -5.88 1.18
C GLY A 233 4.86 -6.13 1.66
N LYS A 234 5.59 -7.01 0.96
CA LYS A 234 7.01 -7.29 1.28
C LYS A 234 7.91 -6.06 1.18
N MET A 235 7.65 -5.18 0.22
CA MET A 235 8.39 -3.93 0.09
C MET A 235 8.11 -3.00 1.27
N SER A 236 6.84 -2.87 1.65
CA SER A 236 6.41 -2.11 2.84
C SER A 236 7.07 -2.63 4.12
N GLU A 237 7.08 -3.95 4.33
CA GLU A 237 7.74 -4.59 5.47
C GLU A 237 9.25 -4.30 5.48
N ASN A 238 9.93 -4.38 4.33
CA ASN A 238 11.36 -4.07 4.23
C ASN A 238 11.68 -2.60 4.54
N ILE A 239 10.80 -1.66 4.20
CA ILE A 239 10.98 -0.25 4.56
C ILE A 239 10.96 -0.09 6.08
N VAL A 240 9.95 -0.65 6.76
CA VAL A 240 9.84 -0.62 8.23
C VAL A 240 11.03 -1.32 8.89
N LEU A 241 11.46 -2.47 8.37
CA LEU A 241 12.65 -3.19 8.85
C LEU A 241 13.91 -2.31 8.83
N ASN A 242 14.13 -1.60 7.73
CA ASN A 242 15.30 -0.72 7.59
C ASN A 242 15.21 0.51 8.49
N ILE A 243 14.01 1.07 8.68
CA ILE A 243 13.78 2.16 9.64
C ILE A 243 14.12 1.69 11.06
N LEU A 244 13.61 0.53 11.48
CA LEU A 244 13.88 -0.02 12.81
C LEU A 244 15.37 -0.30 13.04
N ARG A 245 16.07 -0.85 12.03
CA ARG A 245 17.54 -1.04 12.09
C ARG A 245 18.29 0.28 12.22
N GLY A 246 17.83 1.34 11.55
CA GLY A 246 18.40 2.68 11.67
C GLY A 246 18.14 3.33 13.03
N LEU A 247 16.93 3.17 13.58
CA LEU A 247 16.53 3.74 14.87
C LEU A 247 17.20 3.03 16.05
N PHE A 248 17.42 1.71 15.95
CA PHE A 248 17.98 0.89 17.00
C PHE A 248 19.22 0.10 16.53
N PRO A 249 20.37 0.74 16.27
CA PRO A 249 21.56 0.06 15.73
C PRO A 249 22.15 -1.00 16.66
N SER A 250 21.90 -0.90 17.96
CA SER A 250 22.34 -1.87 18.98
C SER A 250 21.32 -2.99 19.24
N ALA A 251 20.18 -2.98 18.54
CA ALA A 251 19.16 -4.01 18.66
C ALA A 251 19.32 -5.07 17.57
N GLU A 252 18.93 -6.30 17.88
CA GLU A 252 18.77 -7.35 16.88
C GLU A 252 17.35 -7.26 16.30
N VAL A 253 17.26 -6.80 15.05
CA VAL A 253 16.00 -6.59 14.31
C VAL A 253 15.91 -7.60 13.17
N GLU A 254 15.03 -8.57 13.34
CA GLU A 254 14.86 -9.72 12.46
C GLU A 254 13.55 -9.65 11.68
N TYR A 255 13.61 -10.02 10.40
CA TYR A 255 12.42 -10.25 9.60
C TYR A 255 11.89 -11.66 9.85
N VAL A 256 10.66 -11.76 10.34
CA VAL A 256 10.03 -13.03 10.75
C VAL A 256 8.73 -13.33 10.00
N GLY A 257 8.31 -12.48 9.05
CA GLY A 257 7.08 -12.65 8.25
C GLY A 257 7.01 -13.92 7.38
N SER A 258 8.09 -14.72 7.29
CA SER A 258 8.08 -16.05 6.68
C SER A 258 7.76 -17.19 7.64
N GLN A 259 7.82 -16.94 8.95
CA GLN A 259 7.55 -17.91 10.00
C GLN A 259 6.07 -17.86 10.38
N LYS A 260 5.48 -19.01 10.72
CA LYS A 260 4.11 -19.02 11.23
C LYS A 260 4.09 -18.41 12.64
N GLU A 261 3.01 -17.70 12.96
CA GLU A 261 2.72 -17.24 14.33
C GLU A 261 3.82 -16.33 14.92
N SER A 262 4.44 -15.49 14.09
CA SER A 262 5.63 -14.72 14.46
C SER A 262 5.56 -13.23 14.09
N GLY A 263 4.45 -12.76 13.51
CA GLY A 263 4.33 -11.40 12.97
C GLY A 263 5.27 -11.11 11.79
N ASP A 264 5.44 -9.84 11.45
CA ASP A 264 6.29 -9.43 10.31
C ASP A 264 7.76 -9.21 10.70
N ILE A 265 8.01 -8.50 11.80
CA ILE A 265 9.35 -8.12 12.28
C ILE A 265 9.43 -8.33 13.80
N MET A 266 10.57 -8.82 14.30
CA MET A 266 10.83 -8.98 15.74
C MET A 266 12.03 -8.12 16.16
N ILE A 267 11.86 -7.40 17.27
CA ILE A 267 12.90 -6.53 17.85
C ILE A 267 13.39 -7.13 19.17
N HIS A 268 14.67 -7.45 19.23
CA HIS A 268 15.38 -7.92 20.42
C HIS A 268 16.34 -6.83 20.90
N ARG A 269 16.12 -6.35 22.13
CA ARG A 269 16.94 -5.29 22.76
C ARG A 269 17.43 -5.78 24.11
N LYS A 270 18.66 -5.41 24.45
CA LYS A 270 19.28 -5.79 25.72
C LYS A 270 18.43 -5.29 26.90
N ASP A 271 18.16 -6.18 27.86
CA ASP A 271 17.43 -5.90 29.11
C ASP A 271 16.03 -5.27 28.89
N ARG A 272 15.40 -5.51 27.74
CA ARG A 272 14.05 -5.03 27.41
C ARG A 272 13.17 -6.15 26.88
N GLN A 273 11.87 -5.99 27.05
CA GLN A 273 10.88 -6.91 26.48
C GLN A 273 11.00 -6.95 24.95
N ARG A 274 10.88 -8.15 24.38
CA ARG A 274 10.80 -8.34 22.93
C ARG A 274 9.56 -7.63 22.38
N ILE A 275 9.70 -7.00 21.21
CA ILE A 275 8.58 -6.34 20.54
C ILE A 275 8.37 -6.98 19.17
N LEU A 276 7.18 -7.53 18.96
CA LEU A 276 6.68 -7.97 17.67
C LEU A 276 6.05 -6.77 16.95
N VAL A 277 6.45 -6.55 15.70
CA VAL A 277 5.93 -5.48 14.86
C VAL A 277 5.14 -6.10 13.72
N GLU A 278 3.86 -5.76 13.64
CA GLU A 278 2.95 -6.10 12.56
C GLU A 278 2.74 -4.86 11.69
N ASN A 279 2.94 -5.00 10.37
CA ASN A 279 2.89 -3.90 9.43
C ASN A 279 1.88 -4.18 8.31
N LYS A 280 0.90 -3.29 8.14
CA LYS A 280 -0.09 -3.38 7.06
C LYS A 280 -0.08 -2.13 6.19
N CYS A 281 -0.04 -2.35 4.89
CA CYS A 281 -0.11 -1.32 3.86
C CYS A 281 -1.24 -1.68 2.88
N TYR A 282 -2.45 -1.20 3.15
CA TYR A 282 -3.59 -1.38 2.27
C TYR A 282 -3.96 -0.04 1.62
N GLU A 283 -3.88 -0.01 0.28
CA GLU A 283 -4.26 1.15 -0.50
C GLU A 283 -5.78 1.38 -0.37
N SER A 284 -6.17 2.47 0.29
CA SER A 284 -7.56 2.91 0.47
C SER A 284 -8.51 1.92 1.20
N ARG A 285 -7.99 1.02 2.04
CA ARG A 285 -8.81 0.12 2.87
C ARG A 285 -8.36 0.14 4.33
N GLN A 286 -9.31 -0.01 5.24
CA GLN A 286 -9.03 -0.18 6.66
C GLN A 286 -8.56 -1.61 6.95
N VAL A 287 -7.69 -1.75 7.96
CA VAL A 287 -7.24 -3.05 8.45
C VAL A 287 -8.39 -3.73 9.19
N THR A 288 -8.73 -4.96 8.80
CA THR A 288 -9.87 -5.69 9.34
C THR A 288 -9.61 -6.28 10.72
N SER A 289 -10.68 -6.55 11.48
CA SER A 289 -10.61 -7.19 12.80
C SER A 289 -9.91 -8.55 12.81
N ASP A 290 -9.90 -9.28 11.68
CA ASP A 290 -9.23 -10.57 11.60
C ASP A 290 -7.71 -10.44 11.61
N GLN A 291 -7.15 -9.34 11.08
CA GLN A 291 -5.73 -9.05 11.19
C GLN A 291 -5.35 -8.73 12.64
N VAL A 292 -6.20 -7.96 13.33
CA VAL A 292 -6.00 -7.65 14.76
C VAL A 292 -6.01 -8.92 15.61
N LYS A 293 -6.93 -9.86 15.36
CA LYS A 293 -6.98 -11.15 16.06
C LYS A 293 -5.74 -12.01 15.82
N LYS A 294 -5.26 -12.07 14.58
CA LYS A 294 -4.02 -12.78 14.24
C LYS A 294 -2.82 -12.19 14.96
N PHE A 295 -2.70 -10.87 14.97
CA PHE A 295 -1.65 -10.19 15.71
C PHE A 295 -1.67 -10.49 17.22
N ILE A 296 -2.84 -10.44 17.85
CA ILE A 296 -2.97 -10.77 19.28
C ILE A 296 -2.57 -12.23 19.55
N HIS A 297 -2.95 -13.14 18.66
CA HIS A 297 -2.57 -14.55 18.75
C HIS A 297 -1.06 -14.77 18.64
N ASP A 298 -0.40 -14.11 17.69
CA ASP A 298 1.06 -14.17 17.51
C ASP A 298 1.78 -13.58 18.73
N VAL A 299 1.27 -12.47 19.28
CA VAL A 299 1.77 -11.85 20.53
C VAL A 299 1.68 -12.81 21.71
N ASP A 300 0.58 -13.57 21.84
CA ASP A 300 0.39 -14.57 22.90
C ASP A 300 1.36 -15.74 22.77
N ILE A 301 1.53 -16.28 21.56
CA ILE A 301 2.44 -17.40 21.28
C ILE A 301 3.90 -16.99 21.57
N GLN A 302 4.29 -15.80 21.12
CA GLN A 302 5.66 -15.30 21.30
C GLN A 302 5.91 -14.72 22.69
N ASN A 303 4.84 -14.53 23.50
CA ASN A 303 4.86 -13.88 24.81
C ASN A 303 5.71 -12.60 24.81
N CYS A 304 5.28 -11.63 23.99
CA CYS A 304 6.02 -10.40 23.74
C CYS A 304 5.10 -9.18 23.71
N SER A 305 5.66 -7.97 23.76
CA SER A 305 4.88 -6.75 23.51
C SER A 305 4.70 -6.56 22.01
N GLY A 306 3.68 -5.81 21.61
CA GLY A 306 3.25 -5.73 20.21
C GLY A 306 3.11 -4.30 19.72
N LEU A 307 3.55 -4.05 18.50
CA LEU A 307 3.31 -2.82 17.76
C LEU A 307 2.58 -3.12 16.45
N PHE A 308 1.38 -2.59 16.29
CA PHE A 308 0.59 -2.72 15.07
C PHE A 308 0.60 -1.40 14.29
N LEU A 309 1.18 -1.41 13.10
CA LEU A 309 1.29 -0.25 12.22
C LEU A 309 0.38 -0.40 11.01
N SER A 310 -0.52 0.57 10.82
CA SER A 310 -1.19 0.79 9.54
C SER A 310 -0.50 1.94 8.82
N GLN A 311 0.13 1.65 7.68
CA GLN A 311 0.86 2.66 6.90
C GLN A 311 -0.10 3.66 6.26
N GLU A 312 -1.19 3.13 5.70
CA GLU A 312 -2.27 3.90 5.10
C GLU A 312 -3.60 3.45 5.72
N GLY A 313 -4.47 4.39 6.05
CA GLY A 313 -5.77 4.09 6.65
C GLY A 313 -5.73 3.80 8.16
N GLY A 314 -6.89 3.39 8.66
CA GLY A 314 -7.10 3.06 10.07
C GLY A 314 -7.27 1.56 10.33
N ILE A 315 -7.21 1.19 11.60
CA ILE A 315 -7.45 -0.16 12.10
C ILE A 315 -8.88 -0.23 12.66
N VAL A 316 -9.66 -1.22 12.23
CA VAL A 316 -11.06 -1.36 12.65
C VAL A 316 -11.15 -1.62 14.16
N ASN A 317 -12.07 -0.91 14.83
CA ASN A 317 -12.30 -0.98 16.29
C ASN A 317 -11.06 -0.64 17.13
N LYS A 318 -10.14 0.15 16.57
CA LYS A 318 -9.02 0.72 17.30
C LYS A 318 -8.96 2.22 17.06
N ASP A 319 -8.60 2.97 18.09
CA ASP A 319 -8.25 4.38 17.96
C ASP A 319 -6.76 4.54 17.60
N ASN A 320 -6.42 5.69 17.02
CA ASN A 320 -5.02 5.99 16.75
C ASN A 320 -4.25 6.16 18.08
N PHE A 321 -3.09 5.51 18.21
CA PHE A 321 -2.32 5.40 19.45
C PHE A 321 -3.08 4.70 20.59
N GLU A 322 -3.99 3.78 20.28
CA GLU A 322 -4.64 2.99 21.32
C GLU A 322 -3.64 2.00 21.95
N ILE A 323 -3.57 2.04 23.28
CA ILE A 323 -2.76 1.11 24.09
C ILE A 323 -3.69 0.07 24.70
N ASN A 324 -3.36 -1.21 24.54
CA ASN A 324 -4.04 -2.33 25.19
C ASN A 324 -3.03 -3.14 26.01
N ILE A 325 -3.45 -3.59 27.19
CA ILE A 325 -2.65 -4.50 28.02
C ILE A 325 -3.26 -5.89 27.91
N HIS A 326 -2.47 -6.85 27.43
CA HIS A 326 -2.90 -8.22 27.23
C HIS A 326 -1.83 -9.17 27.75
N ASN A 327 -2.16 -10.08 28.67
CA ASN A 327 -1.22 -11.03 29.27
C ASN A 327 0.10 -10.39 29.77
N ARG A 328 0.00 -9.22 30.42
CA ARG A 328 1.14 -8.41 30.91
C ARG A 328 2.07 -7.88 29.81
N ASN A 329 1.65 -7.94 28.57
CA ASN A 329 2.31 -7.34 27.43
C ASN A 329 1.56 -6.08 26.99
N VAL A 330 2.31 -5.12 26.45
CA VAL A 330 1.76 -3.84 25.98
C VAL A 330 1.61 -3.93 24.47
N LEU A 331 0.39 -3.69 23.97
CA LEU A 331 0.06 -3.69 22.56
C LEU A 331 -0.32 -2.26 22.16
N LEU A 332 0.34 -1.72 21.15
CA LEU A 332 0.08 -0.37 20.65
C LEU A 332 -0.38 -0.41 19.19
N TYR A 333 -1.48 0.29 18.89
CA TYR A 333 -2.08 0.38 17.56
C TYR A 333 -1.94 1.79 17.01
N ILE A 334 -1.38 1.95 15.80
CA ILE A 334 -1.16 3.27 15.17
C ILE A 334 -1.68 3.28 13.75
N HIS A 335 -2.40 4.35 13.41
CA HIS A 335 -3.00 4.59 12.11
C HIS A 335 -2.15 5.58 11.30
N ASN A 336 -2.24 5.51 9.97
CA ASN A 336 -1.63 6.47 9.04
C ASN A 336 -0.16 6.81 9.38
N VAL A 337 0.66 5.78 9.64
CA VAL A 337 2.05 5.95 10.07
C VAL A 337 2.92 6.53 8.96
N ASN A 338 2.60 6.24 7.69
CA ASN A 338 3.33 6.74 6.51
C ASN A 338 4.86 6.54 6.59
N TYR A 339 5.31 5.45 7.21
CA TYR A 339 6.72 5.12 7.42
C TYR A 339 7.52 6.19 8.17
N ASP A 340 6.86 7.02 8.97
CA ASP A 340 7.52 8.09 9.72
C ASP A 340 8.41 7.49 10.85
N PRO A 341 9.74 7.68 10.79
CA PRO A 341 10.66 7.14 11.80
C PRO A 341 10.43 7.71 13.20
N GLU A 342 9.99 8.95 13.33
CA GLU A 342 9.73 9.58 14.62
C GLU A 342 8.50 8.98 15.28
N ILE A 343 7.43 8.78 14.52
CA ILE A 343 6.21 8.10 15.01
C ILE A 343 6.54 6.67 15.47
N ILE A 344 7.29 5.92 14.66
CA ILE A 344 7.68 4.54 14.99
C ILE A 344 8.58 4.52 16.25
N LYS A 345 9.50 5.46 16.38
CA LYS A 345 10.34 5.57 17.57
C LYS A 345 9.51 5.87 18.82
N ILE A 346 8.63 6.86 18.75
CA ILE A 346 7.71 7.24 19.84
C ILE A 346 6.85 6.02 20.23
N ALA A 347 6.39 5.24 19.26
CA ALA A 347 5.60 4.05 19.51
C ALA A 347 6.34 3.01 20.36
N ILE A 348 7.60 2.74 20.01
CA ILE A 348 8.46 1.82 20.75
C ILE A 348 8.77 2.37 22.15
N ASP A 349 9.03 3.68 22.28
CA ASP A 349 9.28 4.34 23.56
C ASP A 349 8.05 4.28 24.48
N ILE A 350 6.84 4.43 23.93
CA ILE A 350 5.56 4.24 24.65
C ILE A 350 5.47 2.82 25.19
N ILE A 351 5.68 1.81 24.34
CA ILE A 351 5.61 0.40 24.74
C ILE A 351 6.58 0.13 25.91
N ASP A 352 7.82 0.59 25.79
CA ASP A 352 8.83 0.39 26.82
C ASP A 352 8.47 1.08 28.13
N SER A 353 8.04 2.35 28.07
CA SER A 353 7.67 3.13 29.25
C SER A 353 6.53 2.45 30.02
N PHE A 354 5.49 2.03 29.31
CA PHE A 354 4.37 1.31 29.91
C PHE A 354 4.79 -0.06 30.44
N LYS A 355 5.64 -0.79 29.72
CA LYS A 355 6.10 -2.10 30.15
C LYS A 355 6.94 -2.02 31.42
N THR A 356 7.87 -1.07 31.50
CA THR A 356 8.65 -0.82 32.73
C THR A 356 7.74 -0.48 33.91
N LYS A 357 6.74 0.39 33.72
CA LYS A 357 5.79 0.73 34.80
C LYS A 357 4.91 -0.44 35.20
N LEU A 358 4.48 -1.26 34.24
CA LEU A 358 3.70 -2.45 34.52
C LEU A 358 4.51 -3.47 35.33
N ASP A 359 5.78 -3.64 34.99
CA ASP A 359 6.69 -4.54 35.68
C ASP A 359 7.02 -4.03 37.11
N GLU A 360 7.19 -2.72 37.30
CA GLU A 360 7.34 -2.08 38.63
C GLU A 360 6.13 -2.35 39.55
N ILE A 361 4.90 -2.24 39.04
CA ILE A 361 3.66 -2.50 39.81
C ILE A 361 3.59 -3.97 40.26
N THR A 362 4.20 -4.90 39.53
CA THR A 362 4.27 -6.31 39.91
C THR A 362 5.38 -6.67 40.89
N LEU A 363 6.37 -5.79 41.12
CA LEU A 363 7.44 -6.00 42.11
C LEU A 363 7.02 -5.57 43.52
N THR A 364 6.00 -4.72 43.65
CA THR A 364 5.28 -4.59 44.92
C THR A 364 4.52 -5.90 45.17
N ASP A 365 4.77 -6.55 46.31
CA ASP A 365 4.28 -7.87 46.76
C ASP A 365 2.75 -8.05 46.79
N ASP A 366 2.06 -7.80 45.68
CA ASP A 366 0.70 -8.26 45.46
C ASP A 366 0.82 -9.62 44.78
N TYR A 367 0.87 -10.69 45.59
CA TYR A 367 0.70 -12.06 45.11
C TYR A 367 -0.61 -12.14 44.32
N PRO A 368 -0.58 -12.21 42.97
CA PRO A 368 -1.80 -12.24 42.21
C PRO A 368 -2.45 -13.59 42.44
N ILE A 369 -3.60 -13.61 43.11
CA ILE A 369 -4.41 -14.82 43.27
C ILE A 369 -4.82 -15.26 41.86
N SER A 370 -4.39 -16.45 41.45
CA SER A 370 -4.77 -17.00 40.14
C SER A 370 -6.29 -17.12 40.06
N LYS A 371 -6.87 -17.05 38.85
CA LYS A 371 -8.33 -17.18 38.68
C LYS A 371 -8.84 -18.50 39.28
N ASP A 372 -8.09 -19.58 39.11
CA ASP A 372 -8.42 -20.90 39.66
C ASP A 372 -8.40 -20.87 41.20
N THR A 373 -7.37 -20.26 41.78
CA THR A 373 -7.27 -20.08 43.24
C THR A 373 -8.38 -19.16 43.78
N LEU A 374 -8.79 -18.13 43.03
CA LEU A 374 -9.88 -17.24 43.43
C LEU A 374 -11.24 -17.95 43.38
N GLU A 375 -11.45 -18.82 42.40
CA GLU A 375 -12.63 -19.68 42.30
C GLU A 375 -12.67 -20.70 43.46
N GLU A 376 -11.54 -21.29 43.83
CA GLU A 376 -11.41 -22.15 45.02
C GLU A 376 -11.70 -21.38 46.32
N ILE A 377 -11.10 -20.20 46.52
CA ILE A 377 -11.34 -19.34 47.68
C ILE A 377 -12.83 -18.96 47.78
N ASN A 378 -13.45 -18.59 46.67
CA ASN A 378 -14.86 -18.25 46.66
C ASN A 378 -15.73 -19.47 47.01
N LYS A 379 -15.39 -20.66 46.50
CA LYS A 379 -16.09 -21.90 46.84
C LYS A 379 -15.98 -22.22 48.33
N GLU A 380 -14.79 -22.12 48.91
CA GLU A 380 -14.57 -22.31 50.35
C GLU A 380 -15.36 -21.29 51.18
N TYR A 381 -15.37 -20.02 50.76
CA TYR A 381 -16.11 -18.97 51.44
C TYR A 381 -17.62 -19.23 51.44
N GLN A 382 -18.19 -19.67 50.31
CA GLN A 382 -19.62 -20.02 50.25
C GLN A 382 -19.95 -21.19 51.18
N VAL A 383 -19.11 -22.24 51.21
CA VAL A 383 -19.27 -23.37 52.13
C VAL A 383 -19.19 -22.91 53.59
N PHE A 384 -18.26 -22.02 53.92
CA PHE A 384 -18.15 -21.43 55.26
C PHE A 384 -19.41 -20.64 55.65
N VAL A 385 -19.92 -19.78 54.75
CA VAL A 385 -21.15 -19.00 55.00
C VAL A 385 -22.34 -19.93 55.23
N GLU A 386 -22.49 -20.96 54.41
CA GLU A 386 -23.55 -21.96 54.55
C GLU A 386 -23.47 -22.70 55.90
N GLN A 387 -22.28 -23.18 56.27
CA GLN A 387 -22.06 -23.84 57.56
C GLN A 387 -22.36 -22.90 58.73
N LYS A 388 -21.90 -21.65 58.68
CA LYS A 388 -22.18 -20.63 59.71
C LYS A 388 -23.68 -20.39 59.87
N LEU A 389 -24.42 -20.28 58.77
CA LEU A 389 -25.88 -20.08 58.80
C LEU A 389 -26.62 -21.31 59.35
N ASN A 390 -26.19 -22.52 58.97
CA ASN A 390 -26.76 -23.76 59.50
C ASN A 390 -26.54 -23.91 61.00
N GLN A 391 -25.34 -23.61 61.51
CA GLN A 391 -25.06 -23.61 62.95
C GLN A 391 -25.92 -22.58 63.68
N LEU A 392 -26.06 -21.36 63.14
CA LEU A 392 -26.91 -20.33 63.72
C LEU A 392 -28.39 -20.77 63.77
N LYS A 393 -28.88 -21.44 62.71
CA LYS A 393 -30.23 -21.99 62.66
C LYS A 393 -30.43 -23.08 63.72
N MET A 394 -29.48 -24.01 63.84
CA MET A 394 -29.52 -25.08 64.82
C MET A 394 -29.58 -24.55 66.26
N VAL A 395 -28.79 -23.53 66.59
CA VAL A 395 -28.83 -22.88 67.91
C VAL A 395 -30.19 -22.25 68.19
N LYS A 396 -30.78 -21.54 67.21
CA LYS A 396 -32.11 -20.93 67.36
C LYS A 396 -33.20 -21.98 67.56
N GLU A 397 -33.19 -23.04 66.77
CA GLU A 397 -34.17 -24.13 66.88
C GLU A 397 -34.03 -24.89 68.20
N PHE A 398 -32.79 -25.16 68.63
CA PHE A 398 -32.51 -25.79 69.92
C PHE A 398 -33.00 -24.93 71.09
N SER A 399 -32.71 -23.62 71.05
CA SER A 399 -33.18 -22.68 72.06
C SER A 399 -34.71 -22.61 72.13
N GLN A 400 -35.39 -22.55 70.98
CA GLN A 400 -36.86 -22.56 70.92
C GLN A 400 -37.45 -23.86 71.48
N LYS A 401 -36.90 -25.02 71.11
CA LYS A 401 -37.33 -26.31 71.65
C LYS A 401 -37.13 -26.40 73.16
N MET A 402 -36.00 -25.92 73.67
CA MET A 402 -35.73 -25.89 75.11
C MET A 402 -36.69 -24.97 75.86
N ILE A 403 -36.98 -23.78 75.34
CA ILE A 403 -37.97 -22.86 75.93
C ILE A 403 -39.32 -23.56 76.02
N LYS A 404 -39.78 -24.20 74.93
CA LYS A 404 -41.05 -24.92 74.90
C LYS A 404 -41.08 -26.07 75.93
N ASN A 405 -40.02 -26.86 76.02
CA ASN A 405 -39.93 -27.94 77.01
C ASN A 405 -39.98 -27.41 78.45
N ILE A 406 -39.42 -26.24 78.72
CA ILE A 406 -39.50 -25.59 80.04
C ILE A 406 -40.92 -25.07 80.30
N GLU A 407 -41.57 -24.46 79.31
CA GLU A 407 -42.96 -23.99 79.42
C GLU A 407 -43.96 -25.15 79.65
N ASP A 408 -43.65 -26.33 79.12
CA ASP A 408 -44.42 -27.58 79.29
C ASP A 408 -44.21 -28.22 80.68
N LEU A 409 -43.18 -27.83 81.45
CA LEU A 409 -42.98 -28.28 82.84
C LEU A 409 -43.98 -27.57 83.78
N GLN A 410 -45.24 -27.94 83.68
CA GLN A 410 -46.32 -27.48 84.55
C GLN A 410 -46.78 -28.60 85.47
N LEU A 411 -47.14 -28.26 86.71
CA LEU A 411 -47.72 -29.19 87.68
C LEU A 411 -49.17 -28.80 87.98
N PRO A 412 -50.09 -28.87 87.00
CA PRO A 412 -51.41 -28.26 87.08
C PRO A 412 -52.29 -28.83 88.20
N CYS A 413 -52.21 -30.14 88.46
CA CYS A 413 -52.95 -30.76 89.55
C CYS A 413 -52.44 -30.30 90.93
N LEU A 414 -51.13 -30.14 91.06
CA LEU A 414 -50.50 -29.66 92.29
C LEU A 414 -50.80 -28.18 92.51
N GLU A 415 -50.71 -27.36 91.46
CA GLU A 415 -51.03 -25.93 91.51
C GLU A 415 -52.51 -25.69 91.87
N LYS A 416 -53.44 -26.50 91.32
CA LYS A 416 -54.87 -26.48 91.67
C LYS A 416 -55.13 -26.89 93.12
N MET A 417 -54.41 -27.89 93.63
CA MET A 417 -54.56 -28.36 95.01
C MET A 417 -53.99 -27.36 96.03
N LEU A 418 -52.86 -26.74 95.71
CA LEU A 418 -52.19 -25.78 96.58
C LEU A 418 -52.88 -24.40 96.59
N SER A 419 -53.40 -23.94 95.45
CA SER A 419 -54.15 -22.67 95.35
C SER A 419 -55.47 -22.66 96.16
N SER A 420 -56.02 -23.83 96.49
CA SER A 420 -57.18 -23.98 97.39
C SER A 420 -56.84 -23.84 98.87
N ARG A 421 -55.58 -24.00 99.27
CA ARG A 421 -55.18 -24.16 100.69
C ARG A 421 -54.19 -23.10 101.16
N PHE A 422 -53.41 -22.53 100.26
CA PHE A 422 -52.41 -21.52 100.55
C PHE A 422 -52.56 -20.35 99.57
N GLY A 423 -52.78 -19.15 100.10
CA GLY A 423 -52.90 -17.93 99.30
C GLY A 423 -51.57 -17.55 98.65
N TYR A 424 -51.39 -18.00 97.42
CA TYR A 424 -50.35 -17.67 96.41
C TYR A 424 -48.88 -17.96 96.74
N ILE A 425 -48.25 -18.73 95.85
CA ILE A 425 -46.79 -18.76 95.70
C ILE A 425 -46.45 -18.61 94.21
N THR A 426 -46.10 -17.37 93.84
CA THR A 426 -45.16 -16.90 92.78
C THR A 426 -45.22 -17.55 91.38
N SER A 427 -45.39 -16.85 90.26
CA SER A 427 -45.12 -15.44 89.93
C SER A 427 -45.79 -15.05 88.60
N GLY A 428 -46.22 -13.79 88.48
CA GLY A 428 -46.14 -13.11 87.18
C GLY A 428 -47.42 -12.92 86.36
N LYS A 429 -48.62 -12.84 86.96
CA LYS A 429 -49.73 -12.20 86.24
C LYS A 429 -49.54 -10.68 86.31
N PHE A 430 -49.33 -10.04 85.15
CA PHE A 430 -49.17 -8.59 85.05
C PHE A 430 -50.53 -7.92 85.16
N ILE A 431 -51.09 -7.88 86.37
CA ILE A 431 -52.43 -7.36 86.63
C ILE A 431 -52.35 -5.85 86.91
N CYS A 432 -53.23 -5.08 86.26
CA CYS A 432 -53.41 -3.67 86.56
C CYS A 432 -54.22 -3.50 87.84
N GLU A 433 -53.63 -2.90 88.86
CA GLU A 433 -54.27 -2.66 90.16
C GLU A 433 -55.52 -1.76 90.08
N LYS A 434 -55.68 -0.98 89.00
CA LYS A 434 -56.80 -0.03 88.84
C LYS A 434 -58.03 -0.62 88.15
N CYS A 435 -57.88 -1.60 87.27
CA CYS A 435 -59.02 -2.18 86.53
C CYS A 435 -58.93 -3.71 86.31
N ASN A 436 -58.00 -4.38 86.99
CA ASN A 436 -57.78 -5.83 86.94
C ASN A 436 -57.46 -6.41 85.55
N PHE A 437 -57.04 -5.58 84.58
CA PHE A 437 -56.55 -6.06 83.29
C PHE A 437 -55.28 -6.92 83.44
N ILE A 438 -55.25 -8.11 82.83
CA ILE A 438 -54.09 -9.02 82.88
C ILE A 438 -53.29 -8.91 81.59
N GLY A 439 -52.12 -8.27 81.68
CA GLY A 439 -51.15 -8.15 80.61
C GLY A 439 -50.38 -9.46 80.39
N LYS A 440 -50.08 -9.76 79.13
CA LYS A 440 -49.29 -10.95 78.74
C LYS A 440 -47.80 -10.80 79.05
N ASN A 441 -47.32 -9.57 79.25
CA ASN A 441 -45.93 -9.22 79.59
C ASN A 441 -45.87 -7.85 80.33
N PRO A 442 -44.73 -7.45 80.94
CA PRO A 442 -44.62 -6.21 81.72
C PRO A 442 -44.82 -4.93 80.88
N LEU A 443 -44.53 -5.00 79.58
CA LEU A 443 -44.66 -3.88 78.65
C LEU A 443 -46.13 -3.59 78.34
N ALA A 444 -46.93 -4.65 78.12
CA ALA A 444 -48.37 -4.56 77.93
C ALA A 444 -49.08 -3.96 79.16
N LEU A 445 -48.63 -4.32 80.37
CA LEU A 445 -49.12 -3.71 81.60
C LEU A 445 -48.70 -2.24 81.73
N SER A 446 -47.49 -1.88 81.33
CA SER A 446 -47.01 -0.49 81.38
C SER A 446 -47.74 0.43 80.41
N VAL A 447 -48.03 -0.04 79.18
CA VAL A 447 -48.84 0.70 78.20
C VAL A 447 -50.26 0.86 78.72
N HIS A 448 -50.85 -0.23 79.23
CA HIS A 448 -52.18 -0.20 79.82
C HIS A 448 -52.26 0.73 81.05
N LYS A 449 -51.27 0.74 81.95
CA LYS A 449 -51.22 1.65 83.10
C LYS A 449 -51.21 3.13 82.68
N ARG A 450 -50.65 3.48 81.51
CA ARG A 450 -50.63 4.86 80.98
C ARG A 450 -51.99 5.31 80.41
N THR A 451 -52.81 4.40 79.90
CA THR A 451 -54.16 4.70 79.40
C THR A 451 -55.26 4.47 80.44
N CYS A 452 -54.99 3.68 81.48
CA CYS A 452 -55.94 3.36 82.55
C CYS A 452 -56.34 4.59 83.40
N ASP A 453 -55.50 5.63 83.47
CA ASP A 453 -55.82 6.87 84.21
C ASP A 453 -56.68 7.88 83.42
N LYS A 454 -56.94 7.62 82.13
CA LYS A 454 -57.74 8.53 81.27
C LYS A 454 -59.18 8.06 81.04
N SER A 455 -59.61 6.96 81.65
CA SER A 455 -60.93 6.35 81.41
C SER A 455 -61.90 6.42 82.60
N ILE A 456 -61.86 7.52 83.38
CA ILE A 456 -63.03 8.01 84.15
C ILE A 456 -63.36 9.40 83.62
N SER A 457 -63.76 9.47 82.35
CA SER A 457 -64.52 10.57 81.73
C SER A 457 -64.98 10.09 80.37
N ASN A 458 -66.25 9.74 80.29
CA ASN A 458 -67.07 9.51 79.09
C ASN A 458 -66.94 8.16 78.36
N LEU A 459 -68.04 7.42 78.54
CA LEU A 459 -68.72 6.56 77.58
C LEU A 459 -68.76 7.15 76.15
N GLN A 460 -68.92 6.23 75.21
CA GLN A 460 -69.26 6.39 73.79
C GLN A 460 -68.10 6.50 72.79
N GLU A 461 -67.88 5.34 72.17
CA GLU A 461 -67.75 5.14 70.72
C GLU A 461 -66.62 5.86 69.97
N ILE A 462 -65.55 5.07 69.78
CA ILE A 462 -65.04 4.66 68.46
C ILE A 462 -64.90 5.79 67.43
N SER A 463 -63.68 6.31 67.30
CA SER A 463 -62.81 5.98 66.15
C SER A 463 -61.47 6.72 66.31
N THR A 464 -60.41 5.95 66.57
CA THR A 464 -59.03 6.42 66.61
C THR A 464 -58.56 6.87 65.23
N PRO A 465 -58.00 8.09 65.10
CA PRO A 465 -57.04 8.41 64.07
C PRO A 465 -55.63 7.92 64.48
N SER A 466 -54.78 7.83 63.45
CA SER A 466 -53.37 8.23 63.45
C SER A 466 -52.23 7.24 63.74
N ILE A 467 -51.47 7.04 62.66
CA ILE A 467 -50.03 7.40 62.53
C ILE A 467 -48.97 6.36 62.94
N ALA A 468 -48.10 6.17 61.93
CA ALA A 468 -46.67 5.83 61.96
C ALA A 468 -46.23 4.37 62.19
N SER A 469 -45.68 3.79 61.11
CA SER A 469 -44.24 3.47 60.95
C SER A 469 -43.38 3.52 62.23
N PRO A 470 -42.40 2.61 62.42
CA PRO A 470 -41.30 2.51 61.46
C PRO A 470 -40.64 1.14 61.24
N ILE A 471 -40.07 1.03 60.05
CA ILE A 471 -38.83 0.33 59.68
C ILE A 471 -38.83 -1.18 59.93
N ASN A 472 -39.19 -1.89 58.87
CA ASN A 472 -38.88 -3.28 58.64
C ASN A 472 -37.67 -3.35 57.70
N ILE A 473 -36.58 -3.97 58.16
CA ILE A 473 -35.53 -4.51 57.29
C ILE A 473 -35.97 -5.93 56.94
N MET A 474 -36.27 -6.17 55.67
CA MET A 474 -36.30 -7.51 55.10
C MET A 474 -35.61 -7.51 53.74
N LEU A 475 -34.55 -8.32 53.65
CA LEU A 475 -34.15 -8.98 52.41
C LEU A 475 -35.21 -10.03 52.05
N GLN A 476 -35.58 -10.13 50.77
CA GLN A 476 -35.68 -11.42 50.07
C GLN A 476 -35.72 -11.26 48.54
N SER A 477 -34.69 -11.84 47.90
CA SER A 477 -34.65 -12.65 46.66
C SER A 477 -35.64 -12.43 45.49
N SER A 478 -35.00 -12.17 44.33
CA SER A 478 -35.14 -12.76 42.98
C SER A 478 -36.46 -12.71 42.20
N THR A 479 -36.39 -12.10 41.01
CA THR A 479 -36.89 -12.66 39.73
C THR A 479 -36.21 -11.97 38.53
N GLN A 480 -35.66 -12.77 37.60
CA GLN A 480 -35.52 -12.46 36.16
C GLN A 480 -36.92 -12.52 35.49
N PRO A 481 -37.18 -12.11 34.21
CA PRO A 481 -36.25 -11.83 33.10
C PRO A 481 -36.65 -10.62 32.19
N THR A 482 -35.92 -10.49 31.06
CA THR A 482 -36.22 -9.85 29.75
C THR A 482 -35.94 -8.35 29.54
N VAL A 483 -35.11 -8.08 28.52
CA VAL A 483 -34.77 -6.77 27.94
C VAL A 483 -35.21 -6.76 26.47
N PRO A 484 -36.06 -5.81 26.06
CA PRO A 484 -35.71 -4.91 24.93
C PRO A 484 -36.32 -3.50 25.10
N PRO A 485 -36.20 -2.57 24.11
CA PRO A 485 -35.04 -1.86 23.56
C PRO A 485 -35.03 -0.37 24.00
N VAL A 486 -33.95 0.39 23.75
CA VAL A 486 -33.91 1.86 24.00
C VAL A 486 -33.64 2.65 22.70
N GLN A 487 -34.58 3.55 22.37
CA GLN A 487 -34.40 4.78 21.59
C GLN A 487 -35.24 5.90 22.26
N PRO A 488 -35.15 7.17 21.84
CA PRO A 488 -34.21 8.19 22.27
C PRO A 488 -34.89 9.30 23.11
N GLN A 489 -34.18 9.94 24.04
CA GLN A 489 -34.73 11.08 24.80
C GLN A 489 -34.72 12.38 24.00
N LYS A 490 -35.88 13.06 24.03
CA LYS A 490 -36.20 14.34 23.40
C LYS A 490 -35.89 15.53 24.32
N VAL A 491 -35.37 16.56 23.68
CA VAL A 491 -35.05 17.95 24.07
C VAL A 491 -36.13 18.67 24.90
N MET A 492 -35.71 19.54 25.84
CA MET A 492 -36.42 20.78 26.19
C MET A 492 -35.51 22.02 26.14
N LYS A 493 -35.93 23.00 25.33
CA LYS A 493 -35.51 24.41 25.26
C LYS A 493 -36.06 25.17 26.49
N THR A 494 -35.67 26.37 26.94
CA THR A 494 -35.01 27.59 26.41
C THR A 494 -34.62 28.41 27.67
N VAL A 495 -33.69 29.38 27.72
CA VAL A 495 -33.81 30.78 27.25
C VAL A 495 -32.40 31.39 27.30
N THR A 496 -31.93 31.96 26.18
CA THR A 496 -30.68 32.73 26.10
C THR A 496 -31.01 34.19 25.76
N LYS A 497 -30.49 35.12 26.56
CA LYS A 497 -30.57 36.56 26.30
C LYS A 497 -29.56 36.97 25.23
N THR A 498 -30.05 37.70 24.23
CA THR A 498 -29.32 38.30 23.12
C THR A 498 -28.51 39.52 23.59
N VAL A 499 -27.22 39.58 23.24
CA VAL A 499 -26.47 40.84 23.17
C VAL A 499 -25.85 40.93 21.78
N ILE A 500 -26.20 42.01 21.10
CA ILE A 500 -25.81 42.40 19.75
C ILE A 500 -24.45 43.11 19.85
N GLN A 501 -23.48 42.73 19.01
CA GLN A 501 -22.38 43.62 18.66
C GLN A 501 -22.09 43.53 17.17
N THR A 502 -22.32 44.67 16.53
CA THR A 502 -22.08 45.02 15.14
C THR A 502 -20.60 45.28 14.89
N SER A 503 -20.16 44.94 13.69
CA SER A 503 -18.90 45.34 13.07
C SER A 503 -18.73 46.87 12.98
N PRO A 504 -17.48 47.33 12.81
CA PRO A 504 -17.25 48.41 11.86
C PRO A 504 -16.08 48.13 10.89
N SER A 505 -16.31 48.52 9.65
CA SER A 505 -15.35 48.67 8.56
C SER A 505 -14.53 49.97 8.71
N PRO A 506 -13.49 50.18 7.87
CA PRO A 506 -12.32 51.01 8.19
C PRO A 506 -12.49 52.49 7.80
N THR A 507 -11.71 53.37 8.45
CA THR A 507 -11.50 54.73 7.94
C THR A 507 -10.04 55.14 8.10
N SER A 508 -9.55 55.71 7.01
CA SER A 508 -8.25 56.32 6.72
C SER A 508 -7.89 57.53 7.59
N LEU A 509 -6.58 57.78 7.79
CA LEU A 509 -5.83 59.01 7.40
C LEU A 509 -4.59 59.26 8.29
N THR A 510 -3.45 59.40 7.60
CA THR A 510 -2.39 60.44 7.75
C THR A 510 -1.51 60.56 9.00
N SER A 511 -0.22 60.25 8.76
CA SER A 511 0.96 61.13 8.86
C SER A 511 1.52 61.65 10.21
N SER A 512 2.87 61.67 10.23
CA SER A 512 3.80 62.52 11.00
C SER A 512 4.06 62.09 12.45
N SER A 513 5.24 62.24 13.07
CA SER A 513 6.62 62.56 12.68
C SER A 513 7.47 62.38 13.94
N ALA A 514 8.75 62.04 13.78
CA ALA A 514 9.90 62.41 14.62
C ALA A 514 9.87 62.16 16.15
N LYS A 515 10.70 61.23 16.62
CA LYS A 515 12.04 61.55 17.16
C LYS A 515 12.90 60.30 17.27
#